data_AF-A0A2E4PDM8-F1
#
_entry.id   AF-A0A2E4PDM8-F1
#
_cell.length_a   1.000
_cell.length_b   1.000
_cell.length_c   1.000
_cell.angle_alpha   90.00
_cell.angle_beta   90.00
_cell.angle_gamma   90.00
#
_symmetry.space_group_name_H-M   'P 1'
#
loop_
_entity.id
_entity.type
_entity.pdbx_description
1 polymer ?
#
loop_
_entity_poly.entity_id
_entity_poly.type
_entity_poly.pdbx_seq_one_letter_code
_entity_poly.pdbx_strand_id
1 'polypeptide(L)'
;MKTRAIQLFTAAFFLFAAHLYSQTIPKEELVFLTSSWEGERFEDGRPKISDDLVERAKHISVDDAWTVLKNEGYNNQFAGEWKMVNNNVVVGRAVTAMFMPSRPDVEKNIKDRGVNKQGRKGDPNSWPIDVLTTGDV
;
A
#
# COMPACT_ATOMS: atom_id res chain seq x y z
N MET A 1 -44.78 -4.27 -16.63
CA MET A 1 -44.33 -4.01 -15.24
C MET A 1 -43.33 -5.05 -14.75
N LYS A 2 -43.59 -6.36 -14.91
CA LYS A 2 -42.71 -7.44 -14.41
C LYS A 2 -41.27 -7.40 -14.96
N THR A 3 -41.09 -7.10 -16.26
CA THR A 3 -39.76 -7.05 -16.90
C THR A 3 -38.89 -5.90 -16.40
N ARG A 4 -39.48 -4.72 -16.14
CA ARG A 4 -38.75 -3.57 -15.57
C ARG A 4 -38.35 -3.83 -14.11
N ALA A 5 -39.19 -4.51 -13.34
CA ALA A 5 -38.87 -4.90 -11.97
C ALA A 5 -37.70 -5.90 -11.91
N ILE A 6 -37.67 -6.89 -12.83
CA ILE A 6 -36.55 -7.84 -12.94
C ILE A 6 -35.26 -7.09 -13.33
N GLN A 7 -35.29 -6.22 -14.35
CA GLN A 7 -34.13 -5.45 -14.77
C GLN A 7 -33.56 -4.56 -13.65
N LEU A 8 -34.44 -3.93 -12.86
CA LEU A 8 -34.03 -3.13 -11.69
C LEU A 8 -33.42 -4.00 -10.58
N PHE A 9 -33.95 -5.20 -10.36
CA PHE A 9 -33.44 -6.14 -9.36
C PHE A 9 -32.06 -6.70 -9.77
N THR A 10 -31.86 -7.01 -11.05
CA THR A 10 -30.56 -7.47 -11.57
C THR A 10 -29.52 -6.35 -11.52
N ALA A 11 -29.88 -5.11 -11.87
CA ALA A 11 -28.98 -3.96 -11.76
C ALA A 11 -28.56 -3.67 -10.31
N ALA A 12 -29.50 -3.80 -9.35
CA ALA A 12 -29.21 -3.66 -7.93
C ALA A 12 -28.26 -4.77 -7.41
N PHE A 13 -28.38 -6.00 -7.92
CA PHE A 13 -27.48 -7.11 -7.56
C PHE A 13 -26.03 -6.86 -8.03
N PHE A 14 -25.85 -6.30 -9.23
CA PHE A 14 -24.51 -5.92 -9.73
C PHE A 14 -23.90 -4.76 -8.96
N LEU A 15 -24.71 -3.81 -8.47
CA LEU A 15 -24.23 -2.70 -7.62
C LEU A 15 -23.82 -3.17 -6.22
N PHE A 16 -24.42 -4.25 -5.70
CA PHE A 16 -24.08 -4.81 -4.39
C PHE A 16 -22.79 -5.66 -4.40
N ALA A 17 -22.34 -6.11 -5.58
CA ALA A 17 -21.11 -6.90 -5.73
C ALA A 17 -19.82 -6.05 -5.71
N ALA A 18 -19.94 -4.73 -5.81
CA ALA A 18 -18.80 -3.82 -5.74
C ALA A 18 -18.26 -3.74 -4.31
N HIS A 19 -17.26 -4.57 -4.02
CA HIS A 19 -16.50 -4.49 -2.79
C HIS A 19 -15.67 -3.20 -2.82
N LEU A 20 -16.08 -2.18 -2.07
CA LEU A 20 -15.27 -0.98 -1.85
C LEU A 20 -14.15 -1.33 -0.86
N TYR A 21 -12.95 -1.57 -1.38
CA TYR A 21 -11.73 -1.74 -0.58
C TYR A 21 -11.23 -0.36 -0.14
N SER A 22 -11.76 0.13 0.99
CA SER A 22 -11.53 1.52 1.40
C SER A 22 -10.21 1.76 2.15
N GLN A 23 -9.37 0.76 2.45
CA GLN A 23 -8.28 0.99 3.42
C GLN A 23 -6.89 0.52 2.98
N THR A 24 -6.82 -0.55 2.19
CA THR A 24 -5.55 -1.13 1.71
C THR A 24 -5.80 -1.72 0.34
N ILE A 25 -4.85 -1.56 -0.57
CA ILE A 25 -4.89 -2.19 -1.89
C ILE A 25 -4.80 -3.71 -1.68
N PRO A 26 -5.78 -4.52 -2.11
CA PRO A 26 -5.69 -5.98 -2.06
C PRO A 26 -4.50 -6.49 -2.88
N LYS A 27 -3.96 -7.66 -2.52
CA LYS A 27 -2.84 -8.29 -3.24
C LYS A 27 -3.12 -8.39 -4.74
N GLU A 28 -4.31 -8.87 -5.10
CA GLU A 28 -4.72 -9.12 -6.47
C GLU A 28 -4.76 -7.82 -7.27
N GLU A 29 -5.27 -6.75 -6.66
CA GLU A 29 -5.31 -5.41 -7.26
C GLU A 29 -3.90 -4.84 -7.41
N LEU A 30 -3.04 -4.99 -6.40
CA LEU A 30 -1.66 -4.51 -6.46
C LEU A 30 -0.88 -5.21 -7.58
N VAL A 31 -1.05 -6.53 -7.71
CA VAL A 31 -0.44 -7.32 -8.79
C VAL A 31 -0.98 -6.88 -10.15
N PHE A 32 -2.29 -6.66 -10.27
CA PHE A 32 -2.90 -6.16 -11.50
C PHE A 32 -2.34 -4.80 -11.93
N LEU A 33 -2.33 -3.82 -11.01
CA LEU A 33 -1.85 -2.46 -11.26
C LEU A 33 -0.35 -2.40 -11.53
N THR A 34 0.42 -3.37 -11.04
CA THR A 34 1.87 -3.48 -11.25
C THR A 34 2.24 -4.65 -12.15
N SER A 35 1.34 -5.03 -13.07
CA SER A 35 1.51 -6.21 -13.93
C SER A 35 2.75 -6.16 -14.84
N SER A 36 3.32 -4.99 -15.11
CA SER A 36 4.57 -4.85 -15.86
C SER A 36 5.81 -5.37 -15.10
N TRP A 37 5.69 -5.65 -13.80
CA TRP A 37 6.77 -6.25 -13.02
C TRP A 37 6.71 -7.77 -13.07
N GLU A 38 7.73 -8.36 -13.70
CA GLU A 38 7.91 -9.80 -13.93
C GLU A 38 8.86 -10.48 -12.92
N GLY A 39 9.40 -9.72 -11.96
CA GLY A 39 10.33 -10.23 -10.94
C GLY A 39 9.64 -10.90 -9.75
N GLU A 40 10.43 -11.27 -8.74
CA GLU A 40 9.91 -11.81 -7.48
C GLU A 40 8.98 -10.80 -6.79
N ARG A 41 8.03 -11.30 -6.00
CA ARG A 41 7.11 -10.50 -5.19
C ARG A 41 7.04 -11.05 -3.77
N PHE A 42 6.75 -10.19 -2.81
CA PHE A 42 6.38 -10.61 -1.47
C PHE A 42 5.02 -11.30 -1.45
N GLU A 43 4.69 -11.97 -0.35
CA GLU A 43 3.40 -12.66 -0.19
C GLU A 43 2.19 -11.72 -0.33
N ASP A 44 2.37 -10.44 0.00
CA ASP A 44 1.37 -9.36 -0.12
C ASP A 44 1.21 -8.82 -1.56
N GLY A 45 2.04 -9.27 -2.52
CA GLY A 45 2.00 -8.84 -3.92
C GLY A 45 2.93 -7.68 -4.29
N ARG A 46 3.59 -7.03 -3.31
CA ARG A 46 4.55 -5.95 -3.61
C ARG A 46 5.73 -6.48 -4.44
N PRO A 47 6.16 -5.74 -5.48
CA PRO A 47 7.42 -6.02 -6.17
C PRO A 47 8.60 -6.15 -5.20
N LYS A 48 9.38 -7.22 -5.34
CA LYS A 48 10.56 -7.48 -4.51
C LYS A 48 11.82 -7.24 -5.34
N ILE A 49 12.42 -6.07 -5.14
CA ILE A 49 13.76 -5.75 -5.65
C ILE A 49 14.83 -6.40 -4.76
N SER A 50 15.98 -6.75 -5.34
CA SER A 50 17.08 -7.37 -4.59
C SER A 50 17.72 -6.38 -3.61
N ASP A 51 18.26 -6.90 -2.50
CA ASP A 51 18.95 -6.08 -1.51
C ASP A 51 20.20 -5.39 -2.07
N ASP A 52 20.87 -5.99 -3.08
CA ASP A 52 21.98 -5.35 -3.80
C ASP A 52 21.56 -4.01 -4.46
N LEU A 53 20.39 -3.99 -5.12
CA LEU A 53 19.88 -2.76 -5.74
C LEU A 53 19.53 -1.71 -4.69
N VAL A 54 18.94 -2.14 -3.57
CA VAL A 54 18.63 -1.25 -2.43
C VAL A 54 19.90 -0.64 -1.85
N GLU A 55 20.96 -1.43 -1.67
CA GLU A 55 22.23 -0.95 -1.13
C GLU A 55 22.90 0.06 -2.07
N ARG A 56 22.93 -0.24 -3.37
CA ARG A 56 23.51 0.66 -4.38
C ARG A 56 22.76 1.99 -4.46
N ALA A 57 21.45 1.98 -4.24
CA ALA A 57 20.63 3.19 -4.26
C ALA A 57 20.98 4.19 -3.14
N LYS A 58 21.66 3.77 -2.05
CA LYS A 58 22.19 4.70 -1.03
C LYS A 58 23.24 5.68 -1.57
N HIS A 59 23.86 5.36 -2.71
CA HIS A 59 24.87 6.19 -3.35
C HIS A 59 24.29 7.10 -4.44
N ILE A 60 22.97 7.08 -4.64
CA ILE A 60 22.28 7.89 -5.65
C ILE A 60 21.70 9.13 -4.96
N SER A 61 21.93 10.31 -5.54
CA SER A 61 21.29 11.53 -5.04
C SER A 61 19.79 11.52 -5.39
N VAL A 62 18.96 12.11 -4.52
CA VAL A 62 17.51 12.20 -4.77
C VAL A 62 17.21 12.97 -6.07
N ASP A 63 18.04 13.97 -6.40
CA ASP A 63 17.90 14.77 -7.64
C ASP A 63 18.20 13.95 -8.90
N ASP A 64 19.21 13.08 -8.87
CA ASP A 64 19.52 12.17 -9.99
C ASP A 64 18.38 11.17 -10.19
N ALA A 65 17.91 10.55 -9.11
CA ALA A 65 16.79 9.61 -9.15
C ALA A 65 15.51 10.28 -9.70
N TRP A 66 15.20 11.49 -9.22
CA TRP A 66 14.06 12.28 -9.70
C TRP A 66 14.18 12.62 -11.18
N THR A 67 15.36 13.01 -11.65
CA THR A 67 15.61 13.37 -13.06
C THR A 67 15.32 12.17 -13.98
N VAL A 68 15.81 10.98 -13.63
CA VAL A 68 15.53 9.75 -14.39
C VAL A 68 14.03 9.46 -14.43
N LEU A 69 13.36 9.46 -13.28
CA LEU A 69 11.93 9.18 -13.19
C LEU A 69 11.08 10.19 -13.98
N LYS A 70 11.43 11.47 -13.93
CA LYS A 70 10.75 12.52 -14.69
C LYS A 70 10.89 12.31 -16.20
N ASN A 71 12.08 11.93 -16.68
CA ASN A 71 12.31 11.65 -18.10
C ASN A 71 11.50 10.45 -18.60
N GLU A 72 11.22 9.48 -17.73
CA GLU A 72 10.33 8.34 -17.99
C GLU A 72 8.82 8.68 -17.82
N GLY A 73 8.48 9.95 -17.57
CA GLY A 73 7.10 10.43 -17.45
C GLY A 73 6.51 10.39 -16.04
N TYR A 74 7.27 9.97 -15.02
CA TYR A 74 6.83 9.97 -13.63
C TYR A 74 7.06 11.34 -12.98
N ASN A 75 6.13 12.27 -13.20
CA ASN A 75 6.32 13.68 -12.84
C ASN A 75 6.27 13.98 -11.32
N ASN A 76 5.54 13.18 -10.53
CA ASN A 76 5.23 13.46 -9.13
C ASN A 76 5.97 12.55 -8.15
N GLN A 77 7.28 12.38 -8.34
CA GLN A 77 8.13 11.46 -7.56
C GLN A 77 9.04 12.14 -6.54
N PHE A 78 8.83 13.43 -6.28
CA PHE A 78 9.58 14.19 -5.29
C PHE A 78 8.65 14.99 -4.39
N ALA A 79 8.91 14.95 -3.09
CA ALA A 79 8.25 15.76 -2.08
C ALA A 79 9.30 16.43 -1.20
N GLY A 80 9.29 17.76 -1.17
CA GLY A 80 10.16 18.57 -0.32
C GLY A 80 9.58 18.80 1.08
N GLU A 81 10.22 19.72 1.82
CA GLU A 81 9.74 20.26 3.11
C GLU A 81 9.64 19.27 4.28
N TRP A 82 10.19 18.07 4.14
CA TRP A 82 10.36 17.14 5.24
C TRP A 82 11.37 17.66 6.26
N LYS A 83 11.03 17.57 7.56
CA LYS A 83 11.95 17.86 8.65
C LYS A 83 12.75 16.61 8.99
N MET A 84 14.06 16.70 8.79
CA MET A 84 15.00 15.64 9.11
C MET A 84 15.23 15.56 10.62
N VAL A 85 15.16 14.35 11.20
CA VAL A 85 15.54 14.11 12.60
C VAL A 85 17.06 13.88 12.73
N ASN A 86 17.70 13.38 11.68
CA ASN A 86 19.15 13.18 11.59
C ASN A 86 19.60 13.20 10.10
N ASN A 87 20.90 13.04 9.85
CA ASN A 87 21.48 13.10 8.49
C ASN A 87 21.72 11.71 7.86
N ASN A 88 21.07 10.66 8.36
CA ASN A 88 21.26 9.33 7.81
C ASN A 88 20.50 9.19 6.48
N VAL A 89 21.14 8.59 5.49
CA VAL A 89 20.50 8.23 4.22
C VAL A 89 19.56 7.05 4.46
N VAL A 90 18.31 7.18 4.02
CA VAL A 90 17.28 6.14 4.12
C VAL A 90 16.87 5.70 2.73
N VAL A 91 17.02 4.41 2.46
CA VAL A 91 16.61 3.77 1.20
C VAL A 91 16.04 2.40 1.55
N GLY A 92 14.95 2.02 0.90
CA GLY A 92 14.37 0.69 1.06
C GLY A 92 13.12 0.48 0.22
N ARG A 93 12.56 -0.71 0.41
CA ARG A 93 11.30 -1.14 -0.22
C ARG A 93 10.11 -0.61 0.59
N ALA A 94 9.36 0.32 0.02
CA ALA A 94 8.29 1.02 0.73
C ALA A 94 7.16 0.09 1.23
N VAL A 95 6.97 0.00 2.55
CA VAL A 95 5.79 -0.58 3.19
C VAL A 95 4.85 0.57 3.54
N THR A 96 3.70 0.62 2.87
CA THR A 96 2.75 1.71 3.05
C THR A 96 1.75 1.38 4.16
N ALA A 97 1.49 2.38 5.00
CA ALA A 97 0.46 2.31 6.05
C ALA A 97 -0.45 3.53 5.92
N MET A 98 -1.74 3.33 6.22
CA MET A 98 -2.72 4.41 6.26
C MET A 98 -3.28 4.54 7.66
N PHE A 99 -3.31 5.77 8.15
CA PHE A 99 -3.88 6.12 9.44
C PHE A 99 -5.04 7.08 9.26
N MET A 100 -6.00 7.00 10.18
CA MET A 100 -7.11 7.93 10.28
C MET A 100 -7.25 8.40 11.73
N PRO A 101 -7.82 9.59 11.98
CA PRO A 101 -8.15 10.01 13.35
C PRO A 101 -8.96 8.95 14.09
N SER A 102 -8.66 8.75 15.37
CA SER A 102 -9.38 7.75 16.17
C SER A 102 -10.87 8.10 16.23
N ARG A 103 -11.69 7.08 15.95
CA ARG A 103 -13.11 7.06 16.33
C ARG A 103 -13.40 5.78 17.10
N PRO A 104 -13.90 5.85 18.34
CA PRO A 104 -14.05 4.67 19.19
C PRO A 104 -14.94 3.56 18.60
N ASP A 105 -15.99 3.94 17.86
CA ASP A 105 -16.89 3.02 17.15
C ASP A 105 -16.17 2.23 16.04
N VAL A 106 -15.23 2.87 15.34
CA VAL A 106 -14.47 2.27 14.24
C VAL A 106 -13.28 1.48 14.80
N GLU A 107 -12.52 2.09 15.70
CA GLU A 107 -11.31 1.52 16.29
C GLU A 107 -11.59 0.18 16.96
N LYS A 108 -12.70 0.08 17.72
CA LYS A 108 -13.13 -1.18 18.35
C LYS A 108 -13.27 -2.30 17.32
N ASN A 109 -13.90 -2.02 16.17
CA ASN A 109 -14.15 -3.02 15.14
C ASN A 109 -12.88 -3.37 14.35
N ILE A 110 -12.00 -2.39 14.12
CA ILE A 110 -10.69 -2.62 13.49
C ILE A 110 -9.84 -3.53 14.38
N LYS A 111 -9.72 -3.21 15.67
CA LYS A 111 -8.97 -4.01 16.65
C LYS A 111 -9.53 -5.42 16.78
N ASP A 112 -10.85 -5.56 16.93
CA ASP A 112 -11.51 -6.87 17.02
C ASP A 112 -11.21 -7.75 15.80
N ARG A 113 -11.36 -7.20 14.58
CA ARG A 113 -11.01 -7.91 13.34
C ARG A 113 -9.53 -8.26 13.28
N GLY A 114 -8.65 -7.30 13.59
CA GLY A 114 -7.21 -7.47 13.56
C GLY A 114 -6.76 -8.63 14.47
N VAL A 115 -7.17 -8.61 15.73
CA VAL A 115 -6.78 -9.61 16.73
C VAL A 115 -7.45 -10.96 16.47
N ASN A 116 -8.77 -10.97 16.26
CA ASN A 116 -9.54 -12.22 16.25
C ASN A 116 -9.61 -12.91 14.88
N LYS A 117 -9.33 -12.20 13.78
CA LYS A 117 -9.41 -12.74 12.40
C LYS A 117 -8.09 -12.69 11.64
N GLN A 118 -7.21 -11.74 11.95
CA GLN A 118 -5.98 -11.50 11.20
C GLN A 118 -4.71 -11.79 12.02
N GLY A 119 -4.83 -12.21 13.28
CA GLY A 119 -3.69 -12.54 14.14
C GLY A 119 -2.81 -11.35 14.52
N ARG A 120 -3.29 -10.11 14.34
CA ARG A 120 -2.56 -8.88 14.71
C ARG A 120 -2.43 -8.79 16.23
N LYS A 121 -1.34 -8.18 16.70
CA LYS A 121 -1.06 -7.99 18.12
C LYS A 121 -0.89 -6.50 18.43
N GLY A 122 -1.30 -6.10 19.63
CA GLY A 122 -1.22 -4.70 20.04
C GLY A 122 -2.15 -3.78 19.25
N ASP A 123 -1.82 -2.49 19.27
CA ASP A 123 -2.63 -1.44 18.68
C ASP A 123 -2.33 -1.24 17.18
N PRO A 124 -3.29 -0.73 16.38
CA PRO A 124 -3.13 -0.58 14.93
C PRO A 124 -1.91 0.21 14.46
N ASN A 125 -1.36 1.10 15.30
CA ASN A 125 -0.13 1.85 15.02
C ASN A 125 1.14 0.98 15.02
N SER A 126 1.14 -0.18 15.67
CA SER A 126 2.29 -1.12 15.63
C SER A 126 2.21 -2.12 14.50
N TRP A 127 1.02 -2.34 13.92
CA TRP A 127 0.81 -3.40 12.93
C TRP A 127 1.68 -3.30 11.66
N PRO A 128 2.05 -2.12 11.13
CA PRO A 128 3.01 -2.04 10.03
C PRO A 128 4.39 -2.58 10.40
N ILE A 129 4.80 -2.44 11.66
CA ILE A 129 6.10 -2.91 12.16
C ILE A 129 6.19 -4.43 12.06
N ASP A 130 5.10 -5.14 12.35
CA ASP A 130 5.04 -6.60 12.25
C ASP A 130 5.20 -7.12 10.81
N VAL A 131 5.01 -6.26 9.81
CA VAL A 131 5.10 -6.61 8.38
C VAL A 131 6.46 -6.24 7.80
N LEU A 132 7.20 -5.32 8.44
CA LEU A 132 8.52 -4.89 7.98
C LEU A 132 9.48 -6.08 7.93
N THR A 133 10.21 -6.17 6.82
CA THR A 133 11.37 -7.03 6.67
C THR A 133 12.64 -6.20 6.57
N THR A 134 13.80 -6.80 6.81
CA THR A 134 15.10 -6.14 6.60
C THR A 134 15.14 -5.54 5.20
N GLY A 135 15.47 -4.25 5.08
CA GLY A 135 15.53 -3.51 3.81
C GLY A 135 14.22 -2.86 3.35
N ASP A 136 13.14 -2.99 4.12
CA ASP A 136 11.94 -2.16 3.95
C ASP A 136 12.11 -0.78 4.63
N VAL A 137 11.31 0.19 4.16
CA VAL A 137 11.13 1.53 4.76
C VAL A 137 9.66 1.87 4.89
#